data_AF-A0A6C0BBC2-F1
#
_entry.id   AF-A0A6C0BBC2-F1
#
_cell.length_a   1.000
_cell.length_b   1.000
_cell.length_c   1.000
_cell.angle_alpha   90.00
_cell.angle_beta   90.00
_cell.angle_gamma   90.00
#
_symmetry.space_group_name_H-M   'P 1'
#
loop_
_entity.id
_entity.type
_entity.pdbx_description
1 polymer ?
#
loop_
_entity_poly.entity_id
_entity_poly.type
_entity_poly.pdbx_seq_one_letter_code
_entity_poly.pdbx_strand_id
1 'polypeptide(L)'
;MSPMFEFHFKVVRTGVTCAYSMHAESTIAEFIEKMKHNIAAHPDFAEIQEFELVPLTDTVCDAEDGPALEPSDQPLSSICNSNSDSTFLYIRPIVAATIPIGVEVSAPLEVGTPVLRLCVVCHSSPRHIAFAPCGHLCICRDCSNNPSIHTCPICRNSFTRMLEIFDP
;
A
#
# COMPACT_ATOMS: atom_id res chain seq x y z
N MET A 1 27.79 12.12 17.68
CA MET A 1 26.36 12.34 17.38
C MET A 1 25.95 11.18 16.52
N SER A 2 25.12 10.26 17.02
CA SER A 2 24.64 9.15 16.20
C SER A 2 23.75 9.68 15.07
N PRO A 3 23.84 9.14 13.84
CA PRO A 3 23.03 9.61 12.72
C PRO A 3 21.55 9.40 13.03
N MET A 4 20.74 10.44 12.82
CA MET A 4 19.28 10.35 12.85
C MET A 4 18.80 10.11 11.43
N PHE A 5 17.90 9.14 11.27
CA PHE A 5 17.22 8.88 10.01
C PHE A 5 15.78 9.38 10.10
N GLU A 6 15.32 10.01 9.02
CA GLU A 6 13.95 10.47 8.89
C GLU A 6 13.11 9.41 8.17
N PHE A 7 11.98 9.02 8.77
CA PHE A 7 11.06 8.06 8.21
C PHE A 7 9.74 8.76 7.90
N HIS A 8 9.30 8.68 6.65
CA HIS A 8 8.02 9.21 6.22
C HIS A 8 7.02 8.07 6.08
N PHE A 9 5.88 8.23 6.73
CA PHE A 9 4.80 7.26 6.72
C PHE A 9 3.62 7.82 5.95
N LYS A 10 3.00 6.95 5.16
CA LYS A 10 1.75 7.26 4.47
C LYS A 10 0.77 6.11 4.67
N VAL A 11 -0.44 6.41 5.12
CA VAL A 11 -1.50 5.41 5.11
C VAL A 11 -1.93 5.19 3.67
N VAL A 12 -1.99 3.93 3.26
CA VAL A 12 -2.38 3.56 1.91
C VAL A 12 -3.74 4.18 1.58
N ARG A 13 -3.84 4.77 0.38
CA ARG A 13 -5.06 5.42 -0.16
C ARG A 13 -5.58 6.62 0.66
N THR A 14 -4.79 7.20 1.56
CA THR A 14 -5.15 8.46 2.23
C THR A 14 -4.18 9.60 1.87
N GLY A 15 -4.59 10.84 2.15
CA GLY A 15 -3.72 12.00 2.12
C GLY A 15 -2.90 12.19 3.41
N VAL A 16 -3.05 11.28 4.38
CA VAL A 16 -2.42 11.40 5.70
C VAL A 16 -1.00 10.90 5.63
N THR A 17 -0.06 11.78 5.97
CA THR A 17 1.37 11.50 6.03
C THR A 17 1.95 12.02 7.33
N CYS A 18 2.86 11.27 7.93
CA CYS A 18 3.56 11.69 9.16
C CYS A 18 5.05 11.37 9.04
N ALA A 19 5.90 12.18 9.66
CA ALA A 19 7.34 11.97 9.69
C ALA A 19 7.78 11.62 11.13
N TYR A 20 8.64 10.62 11.27
CA TYR A 20 9.26 10.25 12.53
C TYR A 20 10.77 10.13 12.36
N SER A 21 11.51 10.68 13.31
CA SER A 21 12.97 10.52 13.35
C SER A 21 13.37 9.51 14.41
N MET A 22 14.40 8.72 14.11
CA MET A 22 14.98 7.79 15.07
C MET A 22 16.46 7.55 14.84
N HIS A 23 17.09 7.01 15.87
CA HIS A 23 18.50 6.66 15.84
C HIS A 23 18.74 5.46 14.93
N ALA A 24 19.77 5.54 14.10
CA ALA A 24 20.17 4.50 13.15
C ALA A 24 20.54 3.15 13.76
N GLU A 25 20.84 3.13 15.06
CA GLU A 25 21.41 1.98 15.77
C GLU A 25 20.34 0.96 16.19
N SER A 26 19.05 1.27 16.01
CA SER A 26 17.95 0.35 16.30
C SER A 26 17.85 -0.79 15.28
N THR A 27 17.41 -1.95 15.75
CA THR A 27 17.09 -3.09 14.88
C THR A 27 15.76 -2.90 14.17
N ILE A 28 15.50 -3.68 13.12
CA ILE A 28 14.19 -3.69 12.44
C ILE A 28 13.07 -4.11 13.41
N ALA A 29 13.33 -5.04 14.33
CA ALA A 29 12.33 -5.44 15.33
C ALA A 29 11.97 -4.30 16.30
N GLU A 30 12.98 -3.64 16.88
CA GLU A 30 12.79 -2.48 17.77
C GLU A 30 12.08 -1.33 17.05
N PHE A 31 12.43 -1.12 15.79
CA PHE A 31 11.77 -0.16 14.93
C PHE A 31 10.28 -0.43 14.79
N ILE A 32 9.92 -1.65 14.38
CA ILE A 32 8.53 -2.03 14.17
C ILE A 32 7.71 -1.85 15.45
N GLU A 33 8.23 -2.28 16.60
CA GLU A 33 7.52 -2.11 17.88
C GLU A 33 7.31 -0.64 18.24
N LYS A 34 8.38 0.16 18.16
CA LYS A 34 8.32 1.59 18.48
C LYS A 34 7.37 2.33 17.56
N MET A 35 7.36 1.97 16.28
CA MET A 35 6.43 2.54 15.29
C MET A 35 5.00 2.12 15.55
N LYS A 36 4.74 0.85 15.88
CA LYS A 36 3.41 0.36 16.28
C LYS A 36 2.84 1.17 17.42
N HIS A 37 3.64 1.41 18.45
CA HIS A 37 3.26 2.24 19.59
C HIS A 37 2.95 3.70 19.20
N ASN A 38 3.82 4.33 18.40
CA ASN A 38 3.67 5.72 17.99
C ASN A 38 2.46 5.97 17.08
N ILE A 39 2.21 5.05 16.14
CA ILE A 39 1.07 5.15 15.22
C ILE A 39 -0.24 4.93 15.98
N ALA A 40 -0.31 3.95 16.87
CA ALA A 40 -1.49 3.71 17.70
C ALA A 40 -1.84 4.91 18.62
N ALA A 41 -0.83 5.68 19.04
CA ALA A 41 -1.02 6.89 19.84
C ALA A 41 -1.35 8.15 19.02
N HIS A 42 -1.24 8.10 17.69
CA HIS A 42 -1.43 9.28 16.84
C HIS A 42 -2.92 9.50 16.54
N PRO A 43 -3.46 10.71 16.75
CA PRO A 43 -4.89 10.98 16.59
C PRO A 43 -5.40 10.70 15.16
N ASP A 44 -4.62 11.04 14.14
CA ASP A 44 -5.00 10.80 12.73
C ASP A 44 -4.97 9.31 12.33
N PHE A 45 -4.44 8.43 13.18
CA PHE A 45 -4.35 6.98 12.95
C PHE A 45 -5.12 6.16 13.99
N ALA A 46 -5.90 6.81 14.86
CA ALA A 46 -6.60 6.16 15.97
C ALA A 46 -7.60 5.07 15.53
N GLU A 47 -8.07 5.11 14.29
CA GLU A 47 -8.98 4.10 13.72
C GLU A 47 -8.25 2.83 13.24
N ILE A 48 -6.92 2.84 13.18
CA ILE A 48 -6.11 1.71 12.70
C ILE A 48 -5.72 0.83 13.89
N GLN A 49 -6.45 -0.27 14.09
CA GLN A 49 -6.19 -1.22 15.20
C GLN A 49 -5.09 -2.23 14.88
N GLU A 50 -5.01 -2.70 13.62
CA GLU A 50 -3.95 -3.58 13.15
C GLU A 50 -3.42 -3.09 11.80
N PHE A 51 -2.10 -3.16 11.61
CA PHE A 51 -1.45 -2.75 10.38
C PHE A 51 -0.06 -3.36 10.23
N GLU A 52 0.42 -3.34 8.99
CA GLU A 52 1.78 -3.72 8.62
C GLU A 52 2.51 -2.52 8.00
N LEU A 53 3.82 -2.50 8.18
CA LEU A 53 4.70 -1.51 7.56
C LEU A 53 5.24 -2.10 6.26
N VAL A 54 5.08 -1.40 5.15
CA VAL A 54 5.60 -1.84 3.84
C VAL A 54 6.69 -0.86 3.39
N PRO A 55 7.95 -1.30 3.21
CA PRO A 55 9.03 -0.45 2.72
C PRO A 55 8.82 -0.11 1.24
N LEU A 56 9.08 1.13 0.87
CA LEU A 56 9.19 1.51 -0.53
C LEU A 56 10.58 1.09 -1.04
N THR A 57 10.64 -0.01 -1.79
CA THR A 57 11.84 -0.39 -2.53
C THR A 57 11.72 0.04 -3.98
N ASP A 58 12.85 0.19 -4.68
CA ASP A 58 12.87 0.52 -6.12
C ASP A 58 12.09 -0.50 -6.99
N THR A 59 11.81 -1.69 -6.45
CA THR A 59 11.07 -2.77 -7.09
C THR A 59 9.57 -2.76 -6.81
N VAL A 60 9.09 -1.98 -5.83
CA VAL A 60 7.69 -1.95 -5.41
C VAL A 60 7.04 -0.67 -5.92
N CYS A 61 6.29 -0.79 -7.02
CA CYS A 61 5.56 0.33 -7.62
C CYS A 61 4.36 0.79 -6.76
N ASP A 62 3.81 -0.12 -5.95
CA ASP A 62 2.64 0.13 -5.10
C ASP A 62 2.83 -0.45 -3.70
N ALA A 63 2.61 0.40 -2.69
CA ALA A 63 2.63 0.07 -1.26
C ALA A 63 1.84 -1.18 -0.85
N GLU A 64 0.82 -1.54 -1.61
CA GLU A 64 -0.06 -2.67 -1.29
C GLU A 64 0.52 -4.01 -1.73
N ASP A 65 1.36 -3.98 -2.76
CA ASP A 65 1.92 -5.18 -3.40
C ASP A 65 3.31 -5.52 -2.83
N GLY A 66 3.87 -4.65 -1.98
CA GLY A 66 5.12 -4.92 -1.28
C GLY A 66 4.96 -5.91 -0.12
N PRO A 67 6.00 -6.70 0.18
CA PRO A 67 6.03 -7.53 1.37
C PRO A 67 6.03 -6.65 2.62
N ALA A 68 5.36 -7.11 3.68
CA ALA A 68 5.46 -6.48 4.98
C ALA A 68 6.90 -6.55 5.49
N LEU A 69 7.29 -5.53 6.26
CA LEU A 69 8.56 -5.52 6.94
C LEU A 69 8.53 -6.53 8.09
N GLU A 70 9.31 -7.60 7.95
CA GLU A 70 9.43 -8.63 8.96
C GLU A 70 10.39 -8.19 10.08
N PRO A 71 10.07 -8.48 11.36
CA PRO A 71 10.98 -8.20 12.46
C PRO A 71 12.29 -8.96 12.31
N SER A 72 13.41 -8.27 12.51
CA SER A 72 14.75 -8.83 12.37
C SER A 72 15.76 -8.06 13.24
N ASP A 73 16.84 -8.75 13.61
CA ASP A 73 18.00 -8.16 14.29
C ASP A 73 18.91 -7.38 13.33
N GLN A 74 18.58 -7.33 12.04
CA GLN A 74 19.30 -6.49 11.09
C GLN A 74 19.17 -5.00 11.44
N PRO A 75 20.21 -4.19 11.15
CA PRO A 75 20.16 -2.76 11.40
C PRO A 75 19.18 -2.07 10.44
N LEU A 76 18.54 -0.99 10.89
CA LEU A 76 17.66 -0.15 10.08
C LEU A 76 18.28 0.36 8.78
N SER A 77 19.62 0.47 8.72
CA SER A 77 20.32 0.84 7.49
C SER A 77 20.14 -0.15 6.34
N SER A 78 19.74 -1.41 6.60
CA SER A 78 19.50 -2.40 5.54
C SER A 78 18.22 -2.14 4.74
N ILE A 79 17.28 -1.39 5.31
CA ILE A 79 16.01 -1.00 4.66
C ILE A 79 16.03 0.43 4.13
N CYS A 80 17.03 1.22 4.50
CA CYS A 80 17.20 2.58 4.02
C CYS A 80 17.89 2.57 2.66
N ASN A 81 17.34 3.31 1.70
CA ASN A 81 17.97 3.43 0.39
C ASN A 81 19.31 4.16 0.56
N SER A 82 20.40 3.61 0.04
CA SER A 82 21.78 4.02 0.37
C SER A 82 22.14 5.46 -0.03
N ASN A 83 21.23 6.16 -0.71
CA ASN A 83 21.40 7.48 -1.29
C ASN A 83 20.53 8.57 -0.64
N SER A 84 19.77 8.28 0.43
CA SER A 84 18.92 9.29 1.08
C SER A 84 18.90 9.15 2.60
N ASP A 85 18.94 10.29 3.31
CA ASP A 85 18.74 10.38 4.77
C ASP A 85 17.28 10.14 5.20
N SER A 86 16.40 9.86 4.22
CA SER A 86 14.97 9.66 4.39
C SER A 86 14.49 8.34 3.75
N THR A 87 13.59 7.63 4.41
CA THR A 87 12.94 6.41 3.89
C THR A 87 11.42 6.53 3.95
N PHE A 88 10.73 6.09 2.88
CA PHE A 88 9.26 6.05 2.84
C PHE A 88 8.74 4.66 3.19
N LEU A 89 7.75 4.63 4.10
CA LEU A 89 7.05 3.44 4.54
C LEU A 89 5.55 3.66 4.39
N TYR A 90 4.83 2.60 4.05
CA TYR A 90 3.39 2.62 3.99
C TYR A 90 2.80 1.86 5.15
N ILE A 91 1.75 2.44 5.74
CA ILE A 91 0.90 1.76 6.71
C ILE A 91 -0.18 1.07 5.89
N ARG A 92 -0.15 -0.27 5.85
CA ARG A 92 -1.21 -1.10 5.27
C ARG A 92 -2.12 -1.54 6.41
N PRO A 93 -3.33 -0.95 6.56
CA PRO A 93 -4.27 -1.41 7.57
C PRO A 93 -4.63 -2.86 7.31
N ILE A 94 -4.47 -3.71 8.32
CA ILE A 94 -5.09 -5.02 8.33
C ILE A 94 -6.53 -4.72 8.71
N VAL A 95 -7.42 -4.67 7.72
CA VAL A 95 -8.84 -4.77 8.03
C VAL A 95 -9.04 -6.16 8.62
N ALA A 96 -9.07 -6.26 9.94
CA ALA A 96 -9.70 -7.39 10.59
C ALA A 96 -11.05 -7.51 9.89
N ALA A 97 -11.31 -8.64 9.24
CA ALA A 97 -12.53 -8.83 8.46
C ALA A 97 -13.72 -8.74 9.42
N THR A 98 -14.18 -7.53 9.72
CA THR A 98 -15.46 -7.27 10.35
C THR A 98 -16.47 -7.53 9.26
N ILE A 99 -16.82 -8.81 9.13
CA ILE A 99 -18.07 -9.24 8.54
C ILE A 99 -19.14 -8.38 9.22
N PRO A 100 -19.89 -7.53 8.49
CA PRO A 100 -21.04 -6.89 9.09
C PRO A 100 -22.02 -7.99 9.52
N ILE A 101 -22.11 -8.22 10.82
CA ILE A 101 -23.17 -9.00 11.45
C ILE A 101 -24.47 -8.27 11.10
N GLY A 102 -25.22 -8.79 10.12
CA GLY A 102 -26.55 -8.25 9.82
C GLY A 102 -27.04 -8.28 8.37
N VAL A 103 -26.46 -9.08 7.47
CA VAL A 103 -27.14 -9.40 6.20
C VAL A 103 -27.49 -10.88 6.21
N GLU A 104 -28.79 -11.18 6.24
CA GLU A 104 -29.30 -12.55 6.23
C GLU A 104 -28.81 -13.28 4.98
N VAL A 105 -27.90 -14.23 5.21
CA VAL A 105 -27.31 -15.08 4.18
C VAL A 105 -28.36 -16.08 3.72
N SER A 106 -28.82 -15.93 2.48
CA SER A 106 -29.54 -16.97 1.75
C SER A 106 -28.84 -17.28 0.43
N ALA A 107 -27.58 -17.70 0.48
CA ALA A 107 -26.96 -18.61 -0.49
C ALA A 107 -25.58 -19.07 0.02
N PRO A 108 -25.14 -20.31 -0.29
CA PRO A 108 -23.94 -20.90 0.32
C PRO A 108 -22.66 -20.18 -0.09
N LEU A 109 -21.76 -20.07 0.89
CA LEU A 109 -20.42 -19.52 0.78
C LEU A 109 -19.55 -20.41 -0.13
N GLU A 110 -19.24 -19.94 -1.34
CA GLU A 110 -18.10 -20.46 -2.09
C GLU A 110 -16.82 -19.76 -1.58
N VAL A 111 -16.19 -20.44 -0.62
CA VAL A 111 -14.79 -20.27 -0.26
C VAL A 111 -13.94 -20.45 -1.52
N GLY A 112 -13.20 -19.40 -1.91
CA GLY A 112 -12.16 -19.51 -2.92
C GLY A 112 -12.08 -18.42 -3.99
N THR A 113 -12.75 -17.28 -3.86
CA THR A 113 -12.49 -16.17 -4.78
C THR A 113 -11.21 -15.44 -4.34
N PRO A 114 -10.13 -15.39 -5.16
CA PRO A 114 -9.06 -14.43 -4.89
C PRO A 114 -9.71 -13.06 -4.75
N VAL A 115 -9.22 -12.23 -3.83
CA VAL A 115 -9.66 -10.84 -3.69
C VAL A 115 -9.42 -10.21 -5.07
N LEU A 116 -10.44 -10.21 -5.94
CA LEU A 116 -10.26 -9.83 -7.32
C LEU A 116 -9.76 -8.41 -7.26
N ARG A 117 -8.59 -8.14 -7.84
CA ARG A 117 -8.02 -6.79 -7.86
C ARG A 117 -9.02 -5.92 -8.63
N LEU A 118 -9.92 -5.24 -7.92
CA LEU A 118 -11.04 -4.46 -8.48
C LEU A 118 -10.53 -3.15 -9.07
N CYS A 119 -11.20 -2.67 -10.10
CA CYS A 119 -10.96 -1.38 -10.74
C CYS A 119 -10.92 -0.25 -9.70
N VAL A 120 -9.84 0.54 -9.71
CA VAL A 120 -9.64 1.64 -8.75
C VAL A 120 -10.55 2.85 -9.01
N VAL A 121 -11.32 2.83 -10.10
CA VAL A 121 -12.27 3.90 -10.46
C VAL A 121 -13.68 3.53 -10.01
N CYS A 122 -14.19 2.36 -10.41
CA CYS A 122 -15.58 1.98 -10.10
C CYS A 122 -15.71 1.05 -8.89
N HIS A 123 -14.63 0.44 -8.41
CA HIS A 123 -14.64 -0.53 -7.30
C HIS A 123 -15.66 -1.68 -7.47
N SER A 124 -16.10 -1.96 -8.70
CA SER A 124 -17.23 -2.87 -8.98
C SER A 124 -16.87 -3.99 -9.95
N SER A 125 -15.83 -3.81 -10.78
CA SER A 125 -15.45 -4.77 -11.82
C SER A 125 -13.96 -5.13 -11.73
N PRO A 126 -13.54 -6.33 -12.16
CA PRO A 126 -12.13 -6.71 -12.22
C PRO A 126 -11.31 -5.78 -13.13
N ARG A 127 -10.02 -5.63 -12.82
CA ARG A 127 -9.09 -4.89 -13.66
C ARG A 127 -8.74 -5.71 -14.90
N HIS A 128 -8.81 -5.08 -16.06
CA HIS A 128 -8.38 -5.67 -17.33
C HIS A 128 -7.44 -4.75 -18.12
N ILE A 129 -7.25 -3.50 -17.69
CA ILE A 129 -6.56 -2.50 -18.49
C ILE A 129 -5.27 -2.06 -17.80
N ALA A 130 -4.15 -2.25 -18.50
CA ALA A 130 -2.83 -1.77 -18.14
C ALA A 130 -2.45 -0.52 -18.95
N PHE A 131 -1.81 0.45 -18.30
CA PHE A 131 -1.36 1.70 -18.93
C PHE A 131 0.08 1.59 -19.39
N ALA A 132 0.41 1.94 -20.63
CA ALA A 132 1.80 1.96 -21.11
C ALA A 132 2.32 3.40 -21.30
N PRO A 133 3.58 3.69 -20.90
CA PRO A 133 4.65 2.73 -20.58
C PRO A 133 4.73 2.29 -19.11
N CYS A 134 3.90 2.81 -18.20
CA CYS A 134 4.10 2.59 -16.76
C CYS A 134 3.74 1.17 -16.26
N GLY A 135 2.96 0.40 -17.01
CA GLY A 135 2.62 -0.99 -16.71
C GLY A 135 1.46 -1.22 -15.72
N HIS A 136 0.93 -0.19 -15.06
CA HIS A 136 -0.08 -0.38 -14.00
C HIS A 136 -1.41 -0.93 -14.53
N LEU A 137 -1.76 -2.16 -14.13
CA LEU A 137 -3.06 -2.78 -14.32
C LEU A 137 -4.01 -2.33 -13.20
N CYS A 138 -4.89 -1.37 -13.49
CA CYS A 138 -5.65 -0.68 -12.44
C CYS A 138 -7.12 -0.36 -12.75
N ILE A 139 -7.59 -0.49 -14.00
CA ILE A 139 -9.02 -0.22 -14.33
C ILE A 139 -9.68 -1.35 -15.12
N CYS A 140 -11.02 -1.39 -15.08
CA CYS A 140 -11.83 -2.28 -15.90
C CYS A 140 -12.05 -1.73 -17.32
N ARG A 141 -12.61 -2.57 -18.20
CA ARG A 141 -12.93 -2.21 -19.61
C ARG A 141 -13.91 -1.04 -19.72
N ASP A 142 -14.90 -0.97 -18.83
CA ASP A 142 -15.89 0.11 -18.88
C ASP A 142 -15.26 1.46 -18.50
N CYS A 143 -14.40 1.45 -17.47
CA CYS A 143 -13.71 2.65 -17.03
C CYS A 143 -12.65 3.13 -18.03
N SER A 144 -12.07 2.26 -18.87
CA SER A 144 -11.15 2.71 -19.92
C SER A 144 -11.83 3.52 -21.03
N ASN A 145 -13.15 3.38 -21.19
CA ASN A 145 -13.93 4.18 -22.13
C ASN A 145 -14.29 5.58 -21.57
N ASN A 146 -13.98 5.86 -20.30
CA ASN A 146 -14.27 7.16 -19.71
C ASN A 146 -13.29 8.22 -20.26
N PRO A 147 -13.79 9.25 -20.98
CA PRO A 147 -12.92 10.26 -21.59
C PRO A 147 -12.14 11.09 -20.58
N SER A 148 -12.51 11.07 -19.30
CA SER A 148 -11.82 11.81 -18.23
C SER A 148 -10.48 11.18 -17.82
N ILE A 149 -10.19 9.96 -18.28
CA ILE A 149 -8.95 9.24 -17.97
C ILE A 149 -7.85 9.66 -18.95
N HIS A 150 -7.03 10.63 -18.54
CA HIS A 150 -5.91 11.15 -19.33
C HIS A 150 -4.53 10.77 -18.79
N THR A 151 -4.48 10.23 -17.57
CA THR A 151 -3.26 9.77 -16.91
C THR A 151 -3.52 8.45 -16.21
N CYS A 152 -2.46 7.68 -15.93
CA CYS A 152 -2.58 6.48 -15.10
C CYS A 152 -3.13 6.84 -13.70
N PRO A 153 -4.22 6.21 -13.22
CA PRO A 153 -4.77 6.49 -11.88
C PRO A 153 -3.82 6.19 -10.72
N ILE A 154 -2.81 5.35 -10.95
CA ILE A 154 -1.82 4.95 -9.94
C ILE A 154 -0.67 5.96 -9.88
N CYS A 155 0.13 6.05 -10.94
CA CYS A 155 1.35 6.86 -10.94
C CYS A 155 1.19 8.27 -11.53
N ARG A 156 0.01 8.61 -12.07
CA ARG A 156 -0.31 9.91 -12.70
C ARG A 156 0.52 10.28 -13.93
N ASN A 157 1.38 9.38 -14.40
CA ASN A 157 2.09 9.57 -15.66
C ASN A 157 1.11 9.53 -16.84
N SER A 158 1.40 10.35 -17.85
CA SER A 158 0.74 10.25 -19.16
C SER A 158 1.01 8.89 -19.78
N PHE A 159 0.01 8.31 -20.43
CA PHE A 159 0.14 7.06 -21.16
C PHE A 159 0.01 7.30 -22.66
N THR A 160 0.61 6.41 -23.45
CA THR A 160 0.49 6.42 -24.92
C THR A 160 -0.55 5.44 -25.43
N ARG A 161 -0.82 4.38 -24.66
CA ARG A 161 -1.81 3.35 -24.98
C ARG A 161 -2.31 2.66 -23.72
N MET A 162 -3.53 2.15 -23.82
CA MET A 162 -4.12 1.21 -22.86
C MET A 162 -4.06 -0.19 -23.47
N LEU A 163 -3.67 -1.17 -22.67
CA LEU A 163 -3.53 -2.58 -23.07
C LEU A 163 -4.56 -3.40 -22.30
N GLU A 164 -5.37 -4.16 -23.02
CA GLU A 164 -6.29 -5.11 -22.42
C GLU A 164 -5.58 -6.44 -22.16
N ILE A 165 -5.68 -6.91 -20.91
CA ILE A 165 -5.09 -8.15 -20.42
C ILE A 165 -6.20 -9.20 -20.31
N PHE A 166 -5.91 -10.39 -20.83
CA PHE A 166 -6.79 -11.55 -20.75
C PHE A 166 -6.09 -12.62 -19.92
N ASP A 167 -6.69 -12.98 -18.79
CA ASP A 167 -6.27 -14.14 -18.02
C ASP A 167 -6.87 -15.40 -18.68
N PRO A 168 -6.06 -16.42 -19.05
CA PRO A 168 -6.53 -17.64 -19.72
C PRO A 168 -7.21 -18.65 -18.78
#